data_AF-A0AAW8NSK2-F1
#
_entry.id   AF-A0AAW8NSK2-F1
#
_cell.length_a   1.000
_cell.length_b   1.000
_cell.length_c   1.000
_cell.angle_alpha   90.00
_cell.angle_beta   90.00
_cell.angle_gamma   90.00
#
_symmetry.space_group_name_H-M   'P 1'
#
loop_
_entity.id
_entity.type
_entity.pdbx_description
1 polymer ?
#
loop_
_entity_poly.entity_id
_entity_poly.type
_entity_poly.pdbx_seq_one_letter_code
_entity_poly.pdbx_strand_id
1 'polypeptide(L)'
;MLCKIPDITEGVISLFASGRLSTEDYGQIMQPLIERYRDTSGKICIYVEADVLLEGWQQQSLAGSGEVQLPNFDALVLVGGPDWFGNAVRLMGPFMQGEVAWFPLEQKQLAIEWIAART
;
A
#
# COMPACT_ATOMS: atom_id res chain seq x y z
N MET A 1 -6.95 10.51 -1.28
CA MET A 1 -5.84 10.89 -2.16
C MET A 1 -4.67 9.97 -1.87
N LEU A 2 -4.01 9.50 -2.93
CA LEU A 2 -2.79 8.70 -2.84
C LEU A 2 -1.64 9.47 -3.51
N CYS A 3 -0.57 9.72 -2.76
CA CYS A 3 0.59 10.46 -3.24
C CYS A 3 1.86 9.61 -3.11
N LYS A 4 2.77 9.72 -4.08
CA LYS A 4 4.13 9.18 -3.93
C LYS A 4 4.93 10.09 -2.98
N ILE A 5 5.58 9.48 -1.99
CA ILE A 5 6.53 10.15 -1.07
C ILE A 5 7.97 9.74 -1.42
N PRO A 6 9.00 10.47 -0.96
CA PRO A 6 10.39 10.05 -1.12
C PRO A 6 10.57 8.58 -0.71
N ASP A 7 11.25 7.82 -1.58
CA ASP A 7 11.48 6.40 -1.36
C ASP A 7 12.30 6.20 -0.07
N ILE A 8 11.76 5.44 0.88
CA ILE A 8 12.38 5.20 2.20
C ILE A 8 13.64 4.33 2.11
N THR A 9 13.78 3.56 1.03
CA THR A 9 14.84 2.60 0.76
C THR A 9 14.85 2.28 -0.73
N GLU A 10 16.02 1.95 -1.27
CA GLU A 10 16.17 1.54 -2.66
C GLU A 10 15.36 0.27 -2.95
N GLY A 11 14.59 0.25 -4.03
CA GLY A 11 13.71 -0.88 -4.35
C GLY A 11 12.36 -0.90 -3.62
N VAL A 12 12.05 0.11 -2.78
CA VAL A 12 10.76 0.23 -2.11
C VAL A 12 9.96 1.42 -2.63
N ILE A 13 8.77 1.16 -3.17
CA ILE A 13 7.82 2.19 -3.58
C ILE A 13 7.15 2.78 -2.35
N SER A 14 7.41 4.05 -2.06
CA SER A 14 6.85 4.73 -0.89
C SER A 14 5.66 5.63 -1.23
N LEU A 15 4.52 5.42 -0.56
CA LEU A 15 3.25 6.09 -0.81
C LEU A 15 2.65 6.65 0.49
N PHE A 16 1.84 7.69 0.36
CA PHE A 16 1.06 8.29 1.45
C PHE A 16 -0.41 8.38 1.04
N ALA A 17 -1.30 7.87 1.88
CA ALA A 17 -2.74 7.80 1.69
C ALA A 17 -3.45 8.66 2.73
N SER A 18 -4.32 9.58 2.28
CA SER A 18 -5.11 10.44 3.18
C SER A 18 -6.51 10.72 2.68
N GLY A 19 -7.42 11.06 3.60
CA GLY A 19 -8.82 11.36 3.29
C GLY A 19 -9.58 10.16 2.73
N ARG A 20 -10.08 10.25 1.50
CA ARG A 20 -10.75 9.13 0.81
C ARG A 20 -9.88 8.62 -0.34
N LEU A 21 -9.69 7.30 -0.38
CA LEU A 21 -9.00 6.65 -1.50
C LEU A 21 -9.98 6.40 -2.65
N SER A 22 -9.65 6.92 -3.82
CA SER A 22 -10.40 6.70 -5.08
C SER A 22 -9.77 5.54 -5.87
N THR A 23 -10.54 4.83 -6.67
CA THR A 23 -9.99 3.79 -7.57
C THR A 23 -9.03 4.39 -8.60
N GLU A 24 -9.29 5.63 -9.04
CA GLU A 24 -8.45 6.33 -10.00
C GLU A 24 -7.07 6.65 -9.42
N ASP A 25 -6.99 7.11 -8.17
CA ASP A 25 -5.72 7.31 -7.44
C ASP A 25 -4.91 6.00 -7.42
N TYR A 26 -5.57 4.88 -7.17
CA TYR A 26 -4.94 3.56 -7.14
C TYR A 26 -4.38 3.15 -8.52
N GLY A 27 -5.20 3.20 -9.57
CA GLY A 27 -4.81 2.78 -10.92
C GLY A 27 -3.79 3.72 -11.57
N GLN A 28 -3.92 5.03 -11.38
CA GLN A 28 -3.04 6.00 -12.04
C GLN A 28 -1.67 6.14 -11.36
N ILE A 29 -1.57 5.82 -10.07
CA ILE A 29 -0.31 5.96 -9.32
C ILE A 29 0.36 4.61 -9.11
N MET A 30 -0.33 3.61 -8.56
CA MET A 30 0.31 2.34 -8.21
C MET A 30 0.70 1.51 -9.42
N GLN A 31 -0.18 1.39 -10.42
CA GLN A 31 0.07 0.54 -11.59
C GLN A 31 1.34 0.96 -12.37
N PRO A 32 1.51 2.23 -12.80
CA PRO A 32 2.70 2.62 -13.54
C PRO A 32 3.98 2.60 -12.69
N LEU A 33 3.88 2.82 -11.36
CA LEU A 33 5.03 2.70 -10.47
C LEU A 33 5.51 1.25 -10.38
N ILE A 34 4.58 0.31 -10.25
CA ILE A 34 4.90 -1.12 -10.13
C ILE A 34 5.47 -1.65 -11.45
N GLU A 35 4.92 -1.25 -12.60
CA GLU A 35 5.48 -1.62 -13.91
C GLU A 35 6.92 -1.13 -14.07
N ARG A 36 7.22 0.11 -13.66
CA ARG A 36 8.59 0.67 -13.73
C ARG A 36 9.57 -0.06 -12.81
N TYR A 37 9.15 -0.38 -11.59
CA TYR A 37 10.00 -1.09 -10.64
C TYR A 37 10.21 -2.56 -11.04
N ARG A 38 9.22 -3.19 -11.68
CA ARG A 38 9.32 -4.58 -12.15
C ARG A 38 10.42 -4.74 -13.19
N ASP A 39 10.54 -3.78 -14.09
CA ASP A 39 11.57 -3.77 -15.13
C ASP A 39 12.99 -3.59 -14.56
N THR A 40 13.11 -2.97 -13.38
CA THR A 40 14.41 -2.56 -12.79
C THR A 40 14.94 -3.51 -11.71
N SER A 41 14.10 -3.91 -10.74
CA SER A 41 14.56 -4.62 -9.53
C SER A 41 14.05 -6.05 -9.40
N GLY A 42 13.13 -6.48 -10.26
CA GLY A 42 12.53 -7.83 -10.25
C GLY A 42 11.56 -8.10 -9.09
N LYS A 43 11.76 -7.50 -7.91
CA LYS A 43 10.85 -7.54 -6.76
C LYS A 43 10.12 -6.21 -6.57
N ILE A 44 8.86 -6.30 -6.13
CA ILE A 44 8.01 -5.14 -5.86
C ILE A 44 7.71 -5.06 -4.37
N CYS A 45 8.43 -4.17 -3.68
CA CYS A 45 8.19 -3.84 -2.28
C CYS A 45 7.48 -2.49 -2.17
N ILE A 46 6.40 -2.42 -1.41
CA ILE A 46 5.54 -1.24 -1.31
C ILE A 46 5.39 -0.84 0.16
N TYR A 47 5.62 0.43 0.44
CA TYR A 47 5.41 1.06 1.74
C TYR A 47 4.31 2.10 1.60
N VAL A 48 3.24 2.01 2.39
CA VAL A 48 2.16 3.00 2.38
C VAL A 48 1.91 3.51 3.79
N GLU A 49 2.01 4.82 3.96
CA GLU A 49 1.57 5.50 5.17
C GLU A 49 0.12 5.93 5.01
N ALA A 50 -0.72 5.63 5.98
CA ALA A 50 -2.10 6.05 6.01
C ALA A 50 -2.32 7.11 7.10
N ASP A 51 -3.03 8.17 6.72
CA ASP A 51 -3.47 9.20 7.65
C ASP A 51 -4.54 8.67 8.61
N VAL A 52 -4.53 9.15 9.86
CA VAL A 52 -5.50 8.72 10.88
C VAL A 52 -6.94 9.12 10.55
N LEU A 53 -7.12 10.17 9.73
CA LEU A 53 -8.41 10.64 9.24
C LEU A 53 -8.83 9.94 7.94
N LEU A 54 -8.19 8.83 7.57
CA LEU A 54 -8.61 8.03 6.43
C LEU A 54 -10.07 7.58 6.65
N GLU A 55 -10.99 8.15 5.88
CA GLU A 55 -12.42 7.86 5.99
C GLU A 55 -12.79 6.53 5.32
N GLY A 56 -11.90 6.02 4.47
CA GLY A 56 -12.05 4.75 3.76
C GLY A 56 -11.98 4.90 2.24
N TRP A 57 -12.46 3.87 1.55
CA TRP A 57 -12.57 3.87 0.09
C TRP A 57 -13.87 4.53 -0.34
N GLN A 58 -13.82 5.29 -1.43
CA GLN A 58 -15.02 5.84 -2.04
C GLN A 58 -15.92 4.67 -2.51
N GLN A 59 -17.23 4.69 -2.20
CA GLN A 59 -18.16 3.56 -2.43
C GLN A 59 -18.22 3.03 -3.89
N GLN A 60 -17.98 3.90 -4.89
CA GLN A 60 -17.85 3.47 -6.29
C GLN A 60 -16.62 2.60 -6.57
N SER A 61 -15.66 2.56 -5.65
CA SER A 61 -14.45 1.72 -5.74
C SER A 61 -14.67 0.26 -5.36
N LEU A 62 -15.78 -0.05 -4.68
CA LEU A 62 -16.05 -1.41 -4.17
C LEU A 62 -17.33 -2.02 -4.74
N ALA A 63 -18.25 -1.21 -5.27
CA ALA A 63 -19.64 -1.64 -5.52
C ALA A 63 -20.01 -1.96 -6.98
N GLY A 64 -19.08 -2.05 -7.93
CA GLY A 64 -19.49 -2.40 -9.29
C GLY A 64 -18.35 -2.77 -10.23
N SER A 65 -18.23 -4.06 -10.53
CA SER A 65 -17.70 -4.57 -11.81
C SER A 65 -16.35 -3.98 -12.26
N GLY A 66 -15.41 -3.89 -11.34
CA GLY A 66 -14.06 -3.38 -11.61
C GLY A 66 -13.14 -3.88 -10.52
N GLU A 67 -12.73 -5.13 -10.66
CA GLU A 67 -11.72 -5.80 -9.85
C GLU A 67 -10.54 -4.83 -9.64
N VAL A 68 -10.44 -4.21 -8.46
CA VAL A 68 -9.20 -3.55 -8.05
C VAL A 68 -8.23 -4.70 -7.78
N GLN A 69 -7.73 -5.29 -8.86
CA GLN A 69 -6.66 -6.25 -8.79
C GLN A 69 -5.47 -5.48 -8.26
N LEU A 70 -5.09 -5.80 -7.03
CA LEU A 70 -3.77 -5.40 -6.57
C LEU A 70 -2.78 -6.02 -7.54
N PRO A 71 -1.99 -5.22 -8.28
CA PRO A 71 -0.99 -5.78 -9.18
C PRO A 71 0.00 -6.59 -8.35
N ASN A 72 0.55 -7.66 -8.92
CA ASN A 72 1.46 -8.55 -8.21
C ASN A 72 2.59 -7.76 -7.55
N PHE A 73 2.65 -7.86 -6.22
CA PHE A 73 3.70 -7.34 -5.37
C PHE A 73 4.28 -8.47 -4.51
N ASP A 74 5.54 -8.33 -4.13
CA ASP A 74 6.23 -9.30 -3.26
C ASP A 74 5.98 -8.98 -1.79
N ALA A 75 6.01 -7.69 -1.44
CA ALA A 75 5.79 -7.23 -0.08
C ALA A 75 5.05 -5.88 -0.03
N LEU A 76 4.10 -5.77 0.89
CA LEU A 76 3.33 -4.56 1.16
C LEU A 76 3.30 -4.31 2.67
N VAL A 77 3.80 -3.14 3.08
CA VAL A 77 3.66 -2.70 4.47
C VAL A 77 2.79 -1.45 4.54
N LEU A 78 1.86 -1.47 5.48
CA LEU A 78 0.92 -0.40 5.74
C LEU A 78 1.19 0.19 7.12
N VAL A 79 1.32 1.51 7.20
CA VAL A 79 1.72 2.20 8.43
C VAL A 79 0.68 3.24 8.82
N GLY A 80 0.16 3.14 10.05
CA GLY A 80 -0.84 4.05 10.57
C GLY A 80 -2.25 3.75 10.08
N GLY A 81 -3.01 4.81 9.80
CA GLY A 81 -4.45 4.74 9.56
C GLY A 81 -5.27 4.55 10.85
N PRO A 82 -6.60 4.63 10.75
CA PRO A 82 -7.53 4.34 11.84
C PRO A 82 -7.53 2.84 12.21
N ASP A 83 -8.01 2.50 13.41
CA ASP A 83 -7.99 1.10 13.92
C ASP A 83 -8.63 0.07 12.97
N TRP A 84 -9.68 0.48 12.25
CA TRP A 84 -10.36 -0.39 11.30
C TRP A 84 -9.46 -0.75 10.10
N PHE A 85 -8.49 0.10 9.75
CA PHE A 85 -7.58 -0.08 8.62
C PHE A 85 -6.69 -1.30 8.84
N GLY A 86 -6.06 -1.40 10.02
CA GLY A 86 -5.26 -2.56 10.38
C GLY A 86 -6.06 -3.87 10.38
N ASN A 87 -7.31 -3.82 10.86
CA ASN A 87 -8.19 -4.99 10.83
C ASN A 87 -8.56 -5.42 9.40
N ALA A 88 -8.87 -4.47 8.52
CA ALA A 88 -9.16 -4.75 7.11
C ALA A 88 -7.96 -5.40 6.41
N VAL A 89 -6.75 -4.90 6.67
CA VAL A 89 -5.51 -5.44 6.11
C VAL A 89 -5.25 -6.87 6.58
N ARG A 90 -5.41 -7.13 7.88
CA ARG A 90 -5.24 -8.48 8.45
C ARG A 90 -6.24 -9.48 7.87
N LEU A 91 -7.47 -9.04 7.60
CA LEU A 91 -8.50 -9.87 6.97
C LEU A 91 -8.18 -10.17 5.50
N MET A 92 -7.62 -9.20 4.77
CA MET A 92 -7.29 -9.33 3.35
C MET A 92 -5.93 -9.97 3.08
N GLY A 93 -4.97 -9.87 4.01
CA GLY A 93 -3.62 -10.39 3.90
C GLY A 93 -3.50 -11.83 3.35
N PRO A 94 -4.25 -12.83 3.87
CA PRO A 94 -4.15 -14.21 3.35
C PRO A 94 -4.69 -14.39 1.92
N PHE A 95 -5.40 -13.41 1.37
CA PHE A 95 -5.91 -13.42 0.00
C PHE A 95 -4.99 -12.67 -0.98
N MET A 96 -3.95 -11.98 -0.50
CA MET A 96 -2.99 -11.27 -1.33
C MET A 96 -1.81 -12.17 -1.72
N GLN A 97 -1.24 -11.98 -2.91
CA GLN A 97 -0.16 -12.82 -3.45
C GLN A 97 1.25 -12.47 -2.91
N GLY A 98 1.37 -11.52 -1.98
CA GLY A 98 2.63 -11.08 -1.39
C GLY A 98 2.56 -11.03 0.14
N GLU A 99 3.71 -10.82 0.79
CA GLU A 99 3.75 -10.62 2.23
C GLU A 99 3.12 -9.26 2.59
N VAL A 100 2.11 -9.28 3.46
CA VAL A 100 1.44 -8.05 3.90
C VAL A 100 1.63 -7.88 5.40
N ALA A 101 2.05 -6.69 5.82
CA ALA A 101 2.12 -6.32 7.22
C ALA A 101 1.46 -4.97 7.47
N TRP A 102 0.91 -4.81 8.67
CA TRP A 102 0.40 -3.54 9.16
C TRP A 102 1.06 -3.19 10.49
N PHE A 103 1.47 -1.94 10.62
CA PHE A 103 2.06 -1.38 11.83
C PHE A 103 1.33 -0.07 12.19
N PRO A 104 1.13 0.22 13.49
CA PRO A 104 0.69 1.54 13.90
C PRO A 104 1.74 2.59 13.55
N LEU A 105 1.33 3.86 13.43
CA LEU A 105 2.22 4.96 13.06
C LEU A 105 3.42 5.11 14.02
N GLU A 106 3.21 4.80 15.30
CA GLU A 106 4.24 4.77 16.35
C GLU A 106 5.37 3.77 16.05
N GLN A 107 5.09 2.74 15.26
CA GLN A 107 6.02 1.68 14.84
C GLN A 107 6.52 1.88 13.41
N LYS A 108 6.45 3.10 12.87
CA LYS A 108 6.95 3.45 11.54
C LYS A 108 8.36 2.91 11.27
N GLN A 109 9.28 3.04 12.23
CA GLN A 109 10.65 2.55 12.06
C GLN A 109 10.70 1.03 11.85
N LEU A 110 9.93 0.27 12.63
CA LEU A 110 9.84 -1.19 12.48
C LEU A 110 9.25 -1.59 11.13
N ALA A 111 8.27 -0.84 10.63
CA ALA A 111 7.69 -1.08 9.31
C ALA A 111 8.71 -0.88 8.18
N ILE A 112 9.54 0.17 8.28
CA ILE A 112 10.62 0.46 7.33
C ILE A 112 11.65 -0.69 7.36
N GLU A 113 12.08 -1.13 8.54
CA GLU A 113 13.00 -2.26 8.67
C GLU A 113 12.41 -3.56 8.13
N TRP A 114 11.11 -3.79 8.36
CA TRP A 114 10.40 -4.97 7.87
C TRP A 114 10.36 -5.04 6.35
N ILE A 115 10.09 -3.92 5.66
CA ILE A 115 10.02 -3.90 4.19
C ILE A 115 11.43 -3.89 3.57
N ALA A 116 12.39 -3.22 4.18
CA ALA A 116 13.79 -3.21 3.73
C ALA A 116 14.46 -4.60 3.83
N ALA A 117 13.99 -5.47 4.73
CA ALA A 117 14.46 -6.86 4.79
C ALA A 117 13.95 -7.73 3.62
N ARG A 118 13.06 -7.23 2.75
CA ARG A 118 12.37 -7.98 1.69
C ARG A 118 12.75 -7.57 0.27
N THR A 119 13.30 -6.38 0.10
CA THR A 119 14.02 -5.98 -1.13
C THR A 119 15.21 -6.89 -1.35
#